data_AF-A0A3D4QPQ1-F1
#
_entry.id   AF-A0A3D4QPQ1-F1
#
_cell.length_a   1.000
_cell.length_b   1.000
_cell.length_c   1.000
_cell.angle_alpha   90.00
_cell.angle_beta   90.00
_cell.angle_gamma   90.00
#
_symmetry.space_group_name_H-M   'P 1'
#
loop_
_entity.id
_entity.type
_entity.pdbx_description
1 polymer ?
#
loop_
_entity_poly.entity_id
_entity_poly.type
_entity_poly.pdbx_seq_one_letter_code
_entity_poly.pdbx_strand_id
1 'polypeptide(L)'
;MAKIQIVTDSTAYFTKEYTIKNNIKVVPLSVTFSGETNDEGYPGEFESFYHKLENSKDFPTTSQPSISAFAEVYEEILAQGKEIITIVISEKLSGTYNSASAAANMTALDKISVIDSETTVANLKLLVEIARTMAENGSSREDIVATIERDKKRMYVDLTAATLEYLKRGGRLSTAQAAIGAFLNVKPILGLRDGKLEAIAKVRGKNKALDYLVDHVPENATHISVLHIMSTEEAGQLQQRLKERFPQIEIGIDEIGPVIGTHLGPGAVGICSKWQCAFS
;
A
#
# COMPACT_ATOMS: atom_id res chain seq x y z
N MET A 1 -25.37 -10.36 -9.25
CA MET A 1 -24.47 -9.77 -8.22
C MET A 1 -23.38 -10.79 -7.92
N ALA A 2 -22.14 -10.34 -7.70
CA ALA A 2 -21.04 -11.24 -7.36
C ALA A 2 -21.33 -12.00 -6.05
N LYS A 3 -20.99 -13.29 -6.02
CA LYS A 3 -21.13 -14.15 -4.83
C LYS A 3 -20.06 -13.87 -3.77
N ILE A 4 -18.94 -13.29 -4.19
CA ILE A 4 -17.78 -12.99 -3.36
C ILE A 4 -17.70 -11.47 -3.20
N GLN A 5 -17.52 -11.04 -1.97
CA GLN A 5 -17.32 -9.65 -1.57
C GLN A 5 -15.84 -9.40 -1.29
N ILE A 6 -15.29 -8.31 -1.83
CA ILE A 6 -13.90 -7.93 -1.58
C ILE A 6 -13.81 -6.95 -0.41
N VAL A 7 -12.87 -7.20 0.49
CA VAL A 7 -12.51 -6.38 1.64
C VAL A 7 -11.02 -6.03 1.55
N THR A 8 -10.66 -4.81 1.93
CA THR A 8 -9.27 -4.36 2.05
C THR A 8 -9.13 -3.39 3.23
N ASP A 9 -7.90 -2.96 3.52
CA ASP A 9 -7.66 -1.82 4.41
C ASP A 9 -7.39 -0.50 3.67
N SER A 10 -7.35 0.60 4.44
CA SER A 10 -7.22 1.97 3.92
C SER A 10 -5.92 2.25 3.17
N THR A 11 -4.86 1.45 3.39
CA THR A 11 -3.55 1.66 2.73
C THR A 11 -3.53 1.24 1.26
N ALA A 12 -4.65 0.74 0.74
CA ALA A 12 -4.88 0.56 -0.69
C ALA A 12 -5.20 1.87 -1.42
N TYR A 13 -5.57 2.94 -0.69
CA TYR A 13 -5.82 4.28 -1.23
C TYR A 13 -6.83 4.31 -2.41
N PHE A 14 -7.91 3.53 -2.34
CA PHE A 14 -9.06 3.73 -3.22
C PHE A 14 -9.74 5.06 -2.89
N THR A 15 -10.35 5.72 -3.88
CA THR A 15 -11.25 6.85 -3.58
C THR A 15 -12.59 6.34 -3.07
N LYS A 16 -13.31 7.20 -2.33
CA LYS A 16 -14.63 6.86 -1.78
C LYS A 16 -15.64 6.53 -2.88
N GLU A 17 -15.59 7.25 -4.00
CA GLU A 17 -16.46 7.00 -5.15
C GLU A 17 -16.18 5.62 -5.75
N TYR A 18 -14.90 5.24 -5.83
CA TYR A 18 -14.50 3.95 -6.37
C TYR A 18 -14.99 2.79 -5.48
N THR A 19 -14.82 2.89 -4.16
CA THR A 19 -15.24 1.84 -3.24
C THR A 19 -16.76 1.64 -3.25
N ILE A 20 -17.52 2.73 -3.29
CA ILE A 20 -18.99 2.69 -3.41
C ILE A 20 -19.41 2.06 -4.75
N LYS A 21 -18.88 2.57 -5.87
CA LYS A 21 -19.24 2.11 -7.22
C LYS A 21 -18.93 0.63 -7.43
N ASN A 22 -17.79 0.17 -6.94
CA ASN A 22 -17.33 -1.19 -7.14
C ASN A 22 -17.73 -2.13 -5.99
N ASN A 23 -18.44 -1.60 -4.99
CA ASN A 23 -18.83 -2.30 -3.77
C ASN A 23 -17.62 -3.02 -3.16
N ILE A 24 -16.58 -2.27 -2.78
CA ILE A 24 -15.40 -2.75 -2.06
C ILE A 24 -15.50 -2.23 -0.63
N LYS A 25 -15.36 -3.13 0.35
CA LYS A 25 -15.41 -2.75 1.77
C LYS A 25 -13.98 -2.41 2.24
N VAL A 26 -13.81 -1.26 2.86
CA VAL A 26 -12.52 -0.80 3.39
C VAL A 26 -12.62 -0.75 4.91
N VAL A 27 -11.72 -1.43 5.61
CA VAL A 27 -11.57 -1.36 7.07
C VAL A 27 -10.40 -0.43 7.37
N PRO A 28 -10.63 0.79 7.88
CA PRO A 28 -9.58 1.78 7.98
C PRO A 28 -8.58 1.47 9.10
N LEU A 29 -7.31 1.74 8.83
CA LEU A 29 -6.30 1.93 9.87
C LEU A 29 -6.51 3.32 10.49
N SER A 30 -5.91 3.58 11.66
CA SER A 30 -6.05 4.88 12.32
C SER A 30 -4.71 5.54 12.61
N VAL A 31 -4.76 6.86 12.75
CA VAL A 31 -3.61 7.71 13.08
C VAL A 31 -3.92 8.50 14.36
N THR A 32 -3.00 8.43 15.32
CA THR A 32 -3.02 9.22 16.54
C THR A 32 -2.01 10.35 16.41
N PHE A 33 -2.49 11.61 16.48
CA PHE A 33 -1.65 12.79 16.37
C PHE A 33 -2.04 13.89 17.37
N SER A 34 -1.12 14.26 18.25
CA SER A 34 -1.31 15.24 19.32
C SER A 34 -2.52 14.92 20.22
N GLY A 35 -2.65 13.64 20.61
CA GLY A 35 -3.69 13.15 21.52
C GLY A 35 -5.02 12.77 20.87
N GLU A 36 -5.22 13.08 19.59
CA GLU A 36 -6.44 12.76 18.84
C GLU A 36 -6.20 11.54 17.95
N THR A 37 -7.14 10.60 17.93
CA THR A 37 -7.09 9.42 17.05
C THR A 37 -8.21 9.51 16.03
N ASN A 38 -7.88 9.38 14.76
CA ASN A 38 -8.82 9.39 13.65
C ASN A 38 -8.55 8.20 12.73
N ASP A 39 -9.61 7.65 12.16
CA ASP A 39 -9.50 6.68 11.07
C ASP A 39 -8.89 7.36 9.84
N GLU A 40 -8.10 6.63 9.07
CA GLU A 40 -7.56 7.09 7.80
C GLU A 40 -8.70 7.32 6.81
N GLY A 41 -8.78 8.56 6.32
CA GLY A 41 -9.77 8.95 5.32
C GLY A 41 -9.45 8.43 3.92
N TYR A 42 -10.13 9.01 2.93
CA TYR A 42 -9.92 8.68 1.52
C TYR A 42 -8.96 9.69 0.86
N PRO A 43 -8.28 9.31 -0.26
CA PRO A 43 -7.52 10.26 -1.07
C PRO A 43 -8.35 11.51 -1.38
N GLY A 44 -7.73 12.69 -1.23
CA GLY A 44 -8.40 13.99 -1.26
C GLY A 44 -8.79 14.55 0.11
N GLU A 45 -8.70 13.77 1.19
CA GLU A 45 -9.02 14.21 2.56
C GLU A 45 -7.78 14.41 3.45
N PHE A 46 -6.58 14.23 2.90
CA PHE A 46 -5.33 14.15 3.68
C PHE A 46 -4.68 15.49 4.01
N GLU A 47 -5.13 16.58 3.39
CA GLU A 47 -4.53 17.92 3.50
C GLU A 47 -4.39 18.38 4.96
N SER A 48 -5.45 18.19 5.76
CA SER A 48 -5.47 18.61 7.17
C SER A 48 -4.40 17.90 8.02
N PHE A 49 -4.20 16.60 7.80
CA PHE A 49 -3.18 15.81 8.49
C PHE A 49 -1.78 16.31 8.13
N TYR A 50 -1.51 16.50 6.84
CA TYR A 50 -0.21 16.92 6.35
C TYR A 50 0.12 18.36 6.74
N HIS A 51 -0.84 19.27 6.70
CA HIS A 51 -0.68 20.62 7.23
C HIS A 51 -0.36 20.60 8.75
N LYS A 52 -1.04 19.76 9.54
CA LYS A 52 -0.71 19.57 10.97
C LYS A 52 0.71 19.00 11.15
N LEU A 53 1.15 18.10 10.28
CA LEU A 53 2.45 17.45 10.35
C LEU A 53 3.60 18.41 10.07
N GLU A 54 3.50 19.24 9.03
CA GLU A 54 4.54 20.23 8.69
C GLU A 54 4.70 21.31 9.76
N ASN A 55 3.62 21.65 10.47
CA ASN A 55 3.59 22.71 11.48
C ASN A 55 3.81 22.20 12.92
N SER A 56 4.09 20.91 13.12
CA SER A 56 4.24 20.30 14.44
C SER A 56 5.64 19.74 14.67
N LYS A 57 6.06 19.72 15.94
CA LYS A 57 7.25 18.96 16.39
C LYS A 57 6.88 17.57 16.91
N ASP A 58 5.59 17.32 17.11
CA ASP A 58 5.07 16.02 17.52
C ASP A 58 5.08 15.06 16.33
N PHE A 59 5.26 13.77 16.61
CA PHE A 59 5.20 12.72 15.60
C PHE A 59 3.93 11.91 15.79
N PRO A 60 3.16 11.68 14.70
CA PRO A 60 2.01 10.81 14.77
C PRO A 60 2.45 9.35 14.99
N THR A 61 1.50 8.55 15.46
CA THR A 61 1.61 7.10 15.51
C THR A 61 0.40 6.48 14.80
N THR A 62 0.49 5.22 14.42
CA THR A 62 -0.57 4.53 13.69
C THR A 62 -1.00 3.27 14.42
N SER A 63 -2.28 2.91 14.30
CA SER A 63 -2.80 1.64 14.77
C SER A 63 -3.44 0.84 13.64
N GLN A 64 -3.25 -0.47 13.67
CA GLN A 64 -3.99 -1.42 12.83
C GLN A 64 -5.49 -1.40 13.22
N PRO A 65 -6.39 -1.87 12.35
CA PRO A 65 -7.79 -2.00 12.72
C PRO A 65 -7.97 -3.09 13.78
N SER A 66 -8.97 -2.94 14.63
CA SER A 66 -9.28 -3.94 15.65
C SER A 66 -9.85 -5.23 15.03
N ILE A 67 -9.77 -6.33 15.78
CA ILE A 67 -10.45 -7.58 15.41
C ILE A 67 -11.96 -7.35 15.27
N SER A 68 -12.56 -6.55 16.17
CA SER A 68 -14.00 -6.25 16.13
C SER A 68 -14.40 -5.50 14.86
N ALA A 69 -13.59 -4.54 14.40
CA ALA A 69 -13.87 -3.78 13.17
C ALA A 69 -13.93 -4.68 11.93
N PHE A 70 -13.02 -5.66 11.83
CA PHE A 70 -13.11 -6.68 10.78
C PHE A 70 -14.30 -7.61 10.96
N ALA A 71 -14.57 -8.07 12.19
CA ALA A 71 -15.68 -8.99 12.47
C ALA A 71 -17.04 -8.38 12.10
N GLU A 72 -17.28 -7.12 12.44
CA GLU A 72 -18.50 -6.39 12.08
C GLU A 72 -18.72 -6.35 10.56
N VAL A 73 -17.66 -6.05 9.79
CA VAL A 73 -17.72 -6.07 8.32
C VAL A 73 -17.99 -7.48 7.79
N TYR A 74 -17.35 -8.51 8.36
CA TYR A 74 -17.57 -9.88 7.94
C TYR A 74 -19.00 -10.35 8.22
N GLU A 75 -19.54 -10.07 9.39
CA GLU A 75 -20.91 -10.40 9.77
C GLU A 75 -21.94 -9.73 8.84
N GLU A 76 -21.75 -8.45 8.52
CA GLU A 76 -22.62 -7.70 7.58
C GLU A 76 -22.67 -8.38 6.19
N ILE A 77 -21.53 -8.88 5.72
CA ILE A 77 -21.41 -9.51 4.40
C ILE A 77 -21.98 -10.94 4.43
N LEU A 78 -21.66 -11.71 5.47
CA LEU A 78 -22.14 -13.09 5.63
C LEU A 78 -23.67 -13.14 5.77
N ALA A 79 -24.29 -12.16 6.41
CA ALA A 79 -25.74 -12.02 6.49
C ALA A 79 -26.42 -11.87 5.12
N GLN A 80 -25.67 -11.44 4.08
CA GLN A 80 -26.13 -11.38 2.70
C GLN A 80 -25.91 -12.70 1.93
N GLY A 81 -25.39 -13.74 2.60
CA GLY A 81 -25.11 -15.05 1.99
C GLY A 81 -23.89 -15.06 1.06
N LYS A 82 -22.99 -14.08 1.19
CA LYS A 82 -21.78 -13.94 0.36
C LYS A 82 -20.55 -14.56 1.02
N GLU A 83 -19.60 -14.96 0.20
CA GLU A 83 -18.24 -15.30 0.64
C GLU A 83 -17.35 -14.05 0.64
N ILE A 84 -16.20 -14.11 1.31
CA ILE A 84 -15.33 -12.95 1.52
C ILE A 84 -13.89 -13.25 1.10
N ILE A 85 -13.30 -12.32 0.36
CA ILE A 85 -11.85 -12.25 0.17
C ILE A 85 -11.37 -10.93 0.76
N THR A 86 -10.49 -11.02 1.76
CA THR A 86 -9.83 -9.89 2.40
C THR A 86 -8.38 -9.84 1.96
N ILE A 87 -7.94 -8.73 1.38
CA ILE A 87 -6.55 -8.50 0.98
C ILE A 87 -6.05 -7.28 1.71
N VAL A 88 -4.99 -7.40 2.51
CA VAL A 88 -4.52 -6.31 3.39
C VAL A 88 -3.03 -6.08 3.27
N ILE A 89 -2.57 -4.93 3.75
CA ILE A 89 -1.17 -4.54 3.89
C ILE A 89 -0.32 -5.67 4.46
N SER A 90 0.94 -5.70 4.02
CA SER A 90 1.88 -6.72 4.46
C SER A 90 1.90 -6.94 5.97
N GLU A 91 1.84 -8.20 6.39
CA GLU A 91 1.95 -8.60 7.81
C GLU A 91 3.26 -8.14 8.47
N LYS A 92 4.31 -7.92 7.65
CA LYS A 92 5.63 -7.48 8.09
C LYS A 92 5.71 -5.97 8.31
N LEU A 93 4.69 -5.22 7.88
CA LEU A 93 4.56 -3.77 8.11
C LEU A 93 3.54 -3.45 9.21
N SER A 94 2.48 -4.26 9.31
CA SER A 94 1.36 -4.06 10.22
C SER A 94 0.76 -5.40 10.69
N GLY A 95 0.23 -5.43 11.91
CA GLY A 95 -0.56 -6.55 12.40
C GLY A 95 -1.98 -6.62 11.81
N THR A 96 -2.34 -5.80 10.82
CA THR A 96 -3.65 -5.79 10.14
C THR A 96 -4.05 -7.19 9.66
N TYR A 97 -3.11 -7.94 9.04
CA TYR A 97 -3.34 -9.32 8.62
C TYR A 97 -3.74 -10.23 9.79
N ASN A 98 -3.09 -10.09 10.95
CA ASN A 98 -3.42 -10.86 12.15
C ASN A 98 -4.80 -10.48 12.70
N SER A 99 -5.15 -9.18 12.72
CA SER A 99 -6.49 -8.72 13.13
C SER A 99 -7.58 -9.33 12.23
N ALA A 100 -7.42 -9.23 10.91
CA ALA A 100 -8.35 -9.77 9.92
C ALA A 100 -8.48 -11.31 10.03
N SER A 101 -7.35 -12.01 10.14
CA SER A 101 -7.34 -13.47 10.29
C SER A 101 -8.00 -13.95 11.58
N ALA A 102 -7.77 -13.25 12.69
CA ALA A 102 -8.45 -13.54 13.95
C ALA A 102 -9.97 -13.32 13.85
N ALA A 103 -10.40 -12.23 13.20
CA ALA A 103 -11.81 -11.97 12.97
C ALA A 103 -12.46 -13.04 12.08
N ALA A 104 -11.76 -13.50 11.03
CA ALA A 104 -12.24 -14.57 10.16
C ALA A 104 -12.44 -15.90 10.93
N ASN A 105 -11.47 -16.25 11.80
CA ASN A 105 -11.57 -17.43 12.67
C ASN A 105 -12.76 -17.38 13.63
N MET A 106 -13.14 -16.20 14.10
CA MET A 106 -14.25 -16.01 15.04
C MET A 106 -15.63 -16.00 14.37
N THR A 107 -15.71 -15.75 13.06
CA THR A 107 -16.96 -15.51 12.34
C THR A 107 -17.35 -16.71 11.47
N ALA A 108 -16.63 -16.97 10.38
CA ALA A 108 -16.88 -18.10 9.47
C ALA A 108 -15.64 -18.40 8.62
N LEU A 109 -14.64 -19.06 9.21
CA LEU A 109 -13.38 -19.37 8.55
C LEU A 109 -13.56 -20.10 7.20
N ASP A 110 -14.58 -20.94 7.07
CA ASP A 110 -14.89 -21.69 5.86
C ASP A 110 -15.37 -20.81 4.69
N LYS A 111 -15.77 -19.55 4.94
CA LYS A 111 -16.29 -18.61 3.93
C LYS A 111 -15.42 -17.37 3.72
N ILE A 112 -14.34 -17.24 4.46
CA ILE A 112 -13.47 -16.05 4.45
C ILE A 112 -12.04 -16.48 4.10
N SER A 113 -11.47 -15.87 3.07
CA SER A 113 -10.04 -15.97 2.78
C SER A 113 -9.37 -14.64 3.10
N VAL A 114 -8.40 -14.66 4.02
CA VAL A 114 -7.56 -13.49 4.35
C VAL A 114 -6.20 -13.68 3.70
N ILE A 115 -5.74 -12.69 2.95
CA ILE A 115 -4.52 -12.73 2.16
C ILE A 115 -3.57 -11.64 2.67
N ASP A 116 -2.37 -12.06 3.11
CA ASP A 116 -1.23 -11.16 3.25
C ASP A 116 -0.76 -10.74 1.85
N SER A 117 -0.96 -9.46 1.51
CA SER A 117 -0.58 -8.97 0.18
C SER A 117 0.93 -8.88 -0.03
N GLU A 118 1.73 -8.92 1.04
CA GLU A 118 3.18 -8.65 0.99
C GLU A 118 3.54 -7.29 0.36
N THR A 119 2.56 -6.38 0.28
CA THR A 119 2.72 -5.04 -0.29
C THR A 119 1.82 -4.04 0.44
N THR A 120 1.69 -2.82 -0.09
CA THR A 120 0.72 -1.80 0.29
C THR A 120 0.46 -0.91 -0.93
N VAL A 121 -0.17 0.26 -0.75
CA VAL A 121 -0.30 1.35 -1.73
C VAL A 121 -0.88 0.87 -3.08
N ALA A 122 -0.46 1.45 -4.20
CA ALA A 122 -1.00 1.13 -5.52
C ALA A 122 -0.87 -0.35 -5.91
N ASN A 123 0.13 -1.09 -5.40
CA ASN A 123 0.22 -2.53 -5.62
C ASN A 123 -0.87 -3.31 -4.86
N LEU A 124 -1.19 -2.92 -3.61
CA LEU A 124 -2.33 -3.49 -2.87
C LEU A 124 -3.65 -3.17 -3.59
N LYS A 125 -3.81 -1.92 -4.05
CA LYS A 125 -4.93 -1.49 -4.89
C LYS A 125 -5.11 -2.43 -6.09
N LEU A 126 -4.04 -2.67 -6.86
CA LEU A 126 -4.07 -3.53 -8.04
C LEU A 126 -4.49 -4.97 -7.71
N LEU A 127 -4.01 -5.55 -6.60
CA LEU A 127 -4.43 -6.90 -6.18
C LEU A 127 -5.93 -6.95 -5.86
N VAL A 128 -6.45 -5.91 -5.19
CA VAL A 128 -7.88 -5.79 -4.88
C VAL A 128 -8.72 -5.64 -6.15
N GLU A 129 -8.26 -4.86 -7.13
CA GLU A 129 -8.94 -4.71 -8.42
C GLU A 129 -8.99 -6.01 -9.20
N ILE A 130 -7.87 -6.75 -9.25
CA ILE A 130 -7.81 -8.08 -9.89
C ILE A 130 -8.81 -9.04 -9.22
N ALA A 131 -8.80 -9.12 -7.89
CA ALA A 131 -9.71 -10.00 -7.15
C ALA A 131 -11.18 -9.61 -7.39
N ARG A 132 -11.48 -8.31 -7.43
CA ARG A 132 -12.81 -7.79 -7.71
C ARG A 132 -13.28 -8.17 -9.11
N THR A 133 -12.48 -7.93 -10.13
CA THR A 133 -12.81 -8.30 -11.52
C THR A 133 -13.05 -9.80 -11.66
N MET A 134 -12.22 -10.62 -11.02
CA MET A 134 -12.40 -12.08 -11.04
C MET A 134 -13.70 -12.52 -10.34
N ALA A 135 -14.03 -11.91 -9.19
CA ALA A 135 -15.26 -12.18 -8.46
C ALA A 135 -16.51 -11.78 -9.26
N GLU A 136 -16.47 -10.66 -9.98
CA GLU A 136 -17.54 -10.26 -10.90
C GLU A 136 -17.73 -11.23 -12.05
N ASN A 137 -16.64 -11.75 -12.58
CA ASN A 137 -16.65 -12.75 -13.66
C ASN A 137 -17.03 -14.16 -13.17
N GLY A 138 -17.33 -14.32 -11.87
CA GLY A 138 -17.80 -15.59 -11.31
C GLY A 138 -16.70 -16.61 -11.02
N SER A 139 -15.44 -16.17 -10.92
CA SER A 139 -14.33 -17.04 -10.50
C SER A 139 -14.57 -17.59 -9.09
N SER A 140 -14.06 -18.79 -8.81
CA SER A 140 -14.13 -19.36 -7.45
C SER A 140 -13.23 -18.59 -6.48
N ARG A 141 -13.49 -18.74 -5.18
CA ARG A 141 -12.65 -18.11 -4.14
C ARG A 141 -11.22 -18.65 -4.20
N GLU A 142 -11.08 -19.94 -4.45
CA GLU A 142 -9.80 -20.64 -4.56
C GLU A 142 -8.98 -20.12 -5.76
N ASP A 143 -9.61 -19.90 -6.91
CA ASP A 143 -8.94 -19.36 -8.11
C ASP A 143 -8.45 -17.93 -7.89
N ILE A 144 -9.26 -17.11 -7.20
CA ILE A 144 -8.88 -15.74 -6.85
C ILE A 144 -7.68 -15.76 -5.90
N VAL A 145 -7.75 -16.53 -4.82
CA VAL A 145 -6.63 -16.68 -3.87
C VAL A 145 -5.36 -17.10 -4.59
N ALA A 146 -5.42 -18.15 -5.43
CA ALA A 146 -4.27 -18.63 -6.18
C ALA A 146 -3.69 -17.56 -7.12
N THR A 147 -4.54 -16.75 -7.75
CA THR A 147 -4.12 -15.66 -8.63
C THR A 147 -3.41 -14.55 -7.85
N ILE A 148 -3.96 -14.12 -6.72
CA ILE A 148 -3.37 -13.08 -5.88
C ILE A 148 -2.05 -13.54 -5.27
N GLU A 149 -1.97 -14.78 -4.78
CA GLU A 149 -0.74 -15.38 -4.24
C GLU A 149 0.39 -15.45 -5.28
N ARG A 150 0.06 -15.73 -6.55
CA ARG A 150 1.03 -15.70 -7.64
C ARG A 150 1.44 -14.27 -8.01
N ASP A 151 0.48 -13.35 -8.07
CA ASP A 151 0.71 -12.00 -8.57
C ASP A 151 1.50 -11.14 -7.59
N LYS A 152 1.29 -11.30 -6.27
CA LYS A 152 2.02 -10.53 -5.25
C LYS A 152 3.54 -10.76 -5.28
N LYS A 153 4.00 -11.93 -5.77
CA LYS A 153 5.43 -12.26 -5.92
C LYS A 153 6.13 -11.54 -7.06
N ARG A 154 5.39 -10.79 -7.88
CA ARG A 154 5.90 -10.06 -9.04
C ARG A 154 5.60 -8.58 -8.94
N MET A 155 5.68 -8.07 -7.71
CA MET A 155 5.39 -6.69 -7.38
C MET A 155 6.53 -6.10 -6.56
N TYR A 156 6.91 -4.87 -6.89
CA TYR A 156 7.89 -4.08 -6.16
C TYR A 156 7.32 -2.71 -5.84
N VAL A 157 7.69 -2.18 -4.68
CA VAL A 157 7.55 -0.76 -4.36
C VAL A 157 8.95 -0.23 -4.12
N ASP A 158 9.39 0.75 -4.91
CA ASP A 158 10.70 1.40 -4.75
C ASP A 158 10.50 2.89 -4.53
N LEU A 159 11.15 3.46 -3.52
CA LEU A 159 10.94 4.86 -3.15
C LEU A 159 12.17 5.49 -2.53
N THR A 160 12.22 6.82 -2.56
CA THR A 160 13.14 7.63 -1.76
C THR A 160 12.33 8.48 -0.80
N ALA A 161 12.84 8.65 0.42
CA ALA A 161 12.29 9.57 1.41
C ALA A 161 13.22 10.79 1.58
N ALA A 162 12.68 11.91 2.09
CA ALA A 162 13.48 13.08 2.44
C ALA A 162 14.36 12.82 3.68
N THR A 163 13.84 12.06 4.64
CA THR A 163 14.54 11.68 5.88
C THR A 163 14.12 10.30 6.33
N LEU A 164 14.99 9.60 7.05
CA LEU A 164 14.70 8.31 7.69
C LEU A 164 14.13 8.46 9.11
N GLU A 165 13.98 9.70 9.59
CA GLU A 165 13.52 9.95 10.96
C GLU A 165 12.09 9.45 11.22
N TYR A 166 11.19 9.58 10.25
CA TYR A 166 9.83 9.04 10.35
C TYR A 166 9.84 7.51 10.49
N LEU A 167 10.63 6.80 9.68
CA LEU A 167 10.77 5.36 9.78
C LEU A 167 11.36 4.94 11.13
N LYS A 168 12.34 5.72 11.62
CA LYS A 168 12.98 5.48 12.92
C LYS A 168 11.96 5.58 14.05
N ARG A 169 11.17 6.65 14.08
CA ARG A 169 10.19 6.90 15.13
C ARG A 169 8.97 5.98 15.03
N GLY A 170 8.56 5.65 13.81
CA GLY A 170 7.49 4.68 13.55
C GLY A 170 7.86 3.22 13.81
N GLY A 171 9.14 2.91 14.06
CA GLY A 171 9.61 1.55 14.34
C GLY A 171 9.77 0.66 13.11
N ARG A 172 9.54 1.18 11.90
CA ARG A 172 9.69 0.48 10.61
C ARG A 172 11.06 0.72 9.96
N LEU A 173 12.00 1.32 10.70
CA LEU A 173 13.40 1.38 10.27
C LEU A 173 14.16 0.07 10.56
N SER A 174 13.78 -0.66 11.61
CA SER A 174 14.41 -1.94 11.96
C SER A 174 14.13 -3.02 10.93
N THR A 175 13.03 -2.91 10.16
CA THR A 175 12.78 -3.73 8.96
C THR A 175 13.75 -3.35 7.83
N ALA A 176 14.12 -2.07 7.72
CA ALA A 176 15.11 -1.56 6.77
C ALA A 176 16.55 -1.68 7.30
N GLN A 177 16.98 -2.92 7.56
CA GLN A 177 18.18 -3.33 8.34
C GLN A 177 19.56 -2.75 7.92
N ALA A 178 19.65 -1.90 6.89
CA ALA A 178 20.91 -1.27 6.45
C ALA A 178 20.96 0.27 6.67
N ALA A 179 19.96 0.85 7.34
CA ALA A 179 19.76 2.30 7.41
C ALA A 179 20.35 3.00 8.65
N ILE A 180 21.16 2.31 9.46
CA ILE A 180 21.80 2.87 10.66
C ILE A 180 23.30 3.03 10.38
N GLY A 181 23.76 4.25 10.04
CA GLY A 181 25.18 4.56 10.24
C GLY A 181 25.89 5.64 9.42
N ALA A 182 25.40 6.17 8.29
CA ALA A 182 26.23 7.08 7.48
C ALA A 182 25.48 8.04 6.53
N PHE A 183 24.31 8.57 6.92
CA PHE A 183 23.38 9.23 5.99
C PHE A 183 23.49 10.76 5.87
N LEU A 184 24.56 11.37 6.39
CA LEU A 184 24.63 12.83 6.48
C LEU A 184 24.65 13.59 5.13
N ASN A 185 24.68 12.91 3.96
CA ASN A 185 24.62 13.55 2.63
C ASN A 185 24.14 12.62 1.49
N VAL A 186 23.43 11.52 1.78
CA VAL A 186 23.07 10.51 0.77
C VAL A 186 21.61 10.11 0.94
N LYS A 187 20.82 10.12 -0.14
CA LYS A 187 19.41 9.71 -0.13
C LYS A 187 19.32 8.18 -0.20
N PRO A 188 18.61 7.52 0.72
CA PRO A 188 18.38 6.09 0.64
C PRO A 188 17.32 5.79 -0.43
N ILE A 189 17.55 4.73 -1.20
CA ILE A 189 16.49 4.07 -1.95
C ILE A 189 16.01 2.91 -1.09
N LEU A 190 14.72 2.90 -0.82
CA LEU A 190 14.02 1.86 -0.09
C LEU A 190 13.22 1.02 -1.08
N GLY A 191 13.15 -0.29 -0.83
CA GLY A 191 12.39 -1.25 -1.60
C GLY A 191 11.52 -2.11 -0.71
N LEU A 192 10.27 -2.34 -1.10
CA LEU A 192 9.40 -3.35 -0.51
C LEU A 192 9.59 -4.66 -1.29
N ARG A 193 10.13 -5.67 -0.63
CA ARG A 193 10.46 -6.99 -1.19
C ARG A 193 9.96 -8.07 -0.24
N ASP A 194 9.19 -9.03 -0.74
CA ASP A 194 8.61 -10.11 0.06
C ASP A 194 7.94 -9.59 1.35
N GLY A 195 7.21 -8.48 1.27
CA GLY A 195 6.57 -7.82 2.42
C GLY A 195 7.49 -6.97 3.31
N LYS A 196 8.81 -6.99 3.13
CA LYS A 196 9.77 -6.25 3.96
C LYS A 196 10.22 -4.96 3.30
N LEU A 197 10.19 -3.87 4.05
CA LEU A 197 10.79 -2.61 3.64
C LEU A 197 12.29 -2.65 3.93
N GLU A 198 13.12 -2.56 2.90
CA GLU A 198 14.57 -2.69 2.96
C GLU A 198 15.26 -1.51 2.29
N ALA A 199 16.48 -1.16 2.73
CA ALA A 199 17.29 -0.18 2.02
C ALA A 199 18.08 -0.90 0.91
N ILE A 200 17.76 -0.61 -0.35
CA ILE A 200 18.30 -1.33 -1.51
C ILE A 200 19.45 -0.60 -2.19
N ALA A 201 19.52 0.73 -2.07
CA ALA A 201 20.62 1.52 -2.61
C ALA A 201 20.82 2.86 -1.91
N LYS A 202 21.90 3.54 -2.29
CA LYS A 202 22.29 4.86 -1.79
C LYS A 202 22.71 5.73 -2.95
N VAL A 203 22.07 6.89 -3.10
CA VAL A 203 22.31 7.81 -4.21
C VAL A 203 22.53 9.24 -3.72
N ARG A 204 23.34 10.00 -4.44
CA ARG A 204 23.61 11.41 -4.12
C ARG A 204 22.77 12.31 -5.00
N GLY A 205 21.90 13.09 -4.37
CA GLY A 205 21.04 14.06 -5.05
C GLY A 205 19.70 13.46 -5.48
N LYS A 206 18.72 14.35 -5.53
CA LYS A 206 17.31 14.05 -5.83
C LYS A 206 17.13 13.47 -7.25
N ASN A 207 17.73 14.11 -8.26
CA ASN A 207 17.62 13.64 -9.64
C ASN A 207 18.20 12.23 -9.84
N LYS A 208 19.31 11.89 -9.16
CA LYS A 208 19.88 10.54 -9.21
C LYS A 208 19.02 9.50 -8.52
N ALA A 209 18.25 9.89 -7.50
CA ALA A 209 17.24 9.01 -6.92
C ALA A 209 16.11 8.72 -7.91
N LEU A 210 15.59 9.76 -8.58
CA LEU A 210 14.56 9.58 -9.60
C LEU A 210 15.08 8.74 -10.79
N ASP A 211 16.30 9.00 -11.28
CA ASP A 211 16.96 8.17 -12.31
C ASP A 211 17.00 6.70 -11.86
N TYR A 212 17.49 6.44 -10.64
CA TYR A 212 17.58 5.09 -10.09
C TYR A 212 16.22 4.40 -10.05
N LEU A 213 15.18 5.08 -9.55
CA LEU A 213 13.84 4.51 -9.47
C LEU A 213 13.33 4.11 -10.86
N VAL A 214 13.50 4.99 -11.86
CA VAL A 214 13.12 4.68 -13.25
C VAL A 214 13.89 3.48 -13.74
N ASP A 215 15.23 3.50 -13.62
CA ASP A 215 16.15 2.49 -14.16
C ASP A 215 15.86 1.07 -13.63
N HIS A 216 15.38 0.96 -12.40
CA HIS A 216 15.13 -0.32 -11.72
C HIS A 216 13.73 -0.89 -11.92
N VAL A 217 12.85 -0.21 -12.65
CA VAL A 217 11.59 -0.81 -13.10
C VAL A 217 11.91 -1.95 -14.09
N PRO A 218 11.37 -3.16 -13.90
CA PRO A 218 11.59 -4.28 -14.81
C PRO A 218 11.13 -3.96 -16.25
N GLU A 219 11.92 -4.34 -17.25
CA GLU A 219 11.62 -4.09 -18.68
C GLU A 219 10.26 -4.68 -19.12
N ASN A 220 9.86 -5.81 -18.54
CA ASN A 220 8.59 -6.46 -18.80
C ASN A 220 7.49 -6.07 -17.80
N ALA A 221 7.56 -4.85 -17.27
CA ALA A 221 6.49 -4.27 -16.46
C ALA A 221 5.16 -4.26 -17.24
N THR A 222 4.09 -4.55 -16.52
CA THR A 222 2.71 -4.52 -17.00
C THR A 222 1.86 -3.49 -16.30
N HIS A 223 2.31 -3.03 -15.15
CA HIS A 223 1.66 -1.98 -14.38
C HIS A 223 2.73 -1.17 -13.68
N ILE A 224 2.56 0.15 -13.70
CA ILE A 224 3.42 1.13 -13.04
C ILE A 224 2.51 2.23 -12.47
N SER A 225 2.66 2.54 -11.19
CA SER A 225 2.08 3.73 -10.59
C SER A 225 3.14 4.54 -9.84
N VAL A 226 3.05 5.86 -9.91
CA VAL A 226 3.87 6.76 -9.10
C VAL A 226 3.14 7.08 -7.81
N LEU A 227 3.86 7.10 -6.68
CA LEU A 227 3.32 7.51 -5.40
C LEU A 227 4.10 8.68 -4.81
N HIS A 228 3.44 9.51 -4.00
CA HIS A 228 4.12 10.56 -3.25
C HIS A 228 3.47 10.93 -1.92
N ILE A 229 4.26 11.56 -1.05
CA ILE A 229 3.82 12.26 0.16
C ILE A 229 4.28 13.71 0.03
N MET A 230 3.36 14.63 -0.27
CA MET A 230 3.67 16.05 -0.46
C MET A 230 4.86 16.32 -1.39
N SER A 231 4.95 15.59 -2.52
CA SER A 231 6.05 15.68 -3.48
C SER A 231 5.52 15.66 -4.91
N THR A 232 4.54 16.51 -5.18
CA THR A 232 3.81 16.56 -6.46
C THR A 232 4.72 16.89 -7.63
N GLU A 233 5.70 17.77 -7.45
CA GLU A 233 6.65 18.13 -8.51
C GLU A 233 7.52 16.93 -8.89
N GLU A 234 8.05 16.22 -7.89
CA GLU A 234 8.87 15.01 -8.07
C GLU A 234 8.07 13.87 -8.67
N ALA A 235 6.82 13.69 -8.23
CA ALA A 235 5.93 12.70 -8.80
C ALA A 235 5.68 12.98 -10.29
N GLY A 236 5.47 14.25 -10.67
CA GLY A 236 5.33 14.65 -12.06
C GLY A 236 6.60 14.38 -12.88
N GLN A 237 7.77 14.72 -12.35
CA GLN A 237 9.06 14.42 -13.00
C GLN A 237 9.27 12.91 -13.19
N LEU A 238 8.92 12.12 -12.18
CA LEU A 238 9.05 10.66 -12.21
C LEU A 238 8.08 10.04 -13.21
N GLN A 239 6.81 10.48 -13.21
CA GLN A 239 5.79 10.04 -14.17
C GLN A 239 6.24 10.31 -15.61
N GLN A 240 6.78 11.51 -15.88
CA GLN A 240 7.21 11.88 -17.22
C GLN A 240 8.32 10.95 -17.74
N ARG A 241 9.35 10.69 -16.92
CA ARG A 241 10.44 9.76 -17.28
C ARG A 241 9.95 8.33 -17.49
N LEU A 242 9.00 7.88 -16.69
CA LEU A 242 8.39 6.56 -16.85
C LEU A 242 7.57 6.46 -18.14
N LYS A 243 6.83 7.51 -18.51
CA LYS A 243 6.08 7.55 -19.78
C LYS A 243 7.02 7.51 -21.00
N GLU A 244 8.19 8.12 -20.91
CA GLU A 244 9.21 8.06 -21.95
C GLU A 244 9.80 6.65 -22.10
N ARG A 245 10.05 5.95 -20.99
CA ARG A 245 10.61 4.58 -21.00
C ARG A 245 9.57 3.50 -21.30
N PHE A 246 8.35 3.65 -20.82
CA PHE A 246 7.25 2.67 -20.91
C PHE A 246 6.01 3.29 -21.58
N PRO A 247 6.08 3.70 -22.85
CA PRO A 247 5.00 4.44 -23.54
C PRO A 247 3.69 3.65 -23.67
N GLN A 248 3.73 2.33 -23.49
CA GLN A 248 2.57 1.44 -23.54
C GLN A 248 1.81 1.32 -22.21
N ILE A 249 2.35 1.82 -21.10
CA ILE A 249 1.76 1.70 -19.77
C ILE A 249 1.13 3.04 -19.37
N GLU A 250 -0.14 3.02 -19.01
CA GLU A 250 -0.78 4.17 -18.39
C GLU A 250 -0.24 4.33 -16.96
N ILE A 251 0.38 5.48 -16.68
CA ILE A 251 1.04 5.75 -15.40
C ILE A 251 0.28 6.85 -14.66
N GLY A 252 -0.41 6.46 -13.60
CA GLY A 252 -1.07 7.37 -12.66
C GLY A 252 -0.11 7.94 -11.61
N ILE A 253 -0.63 8.90 -10.83
CA ILE A 253 0.02 9.40 -9.62
C ILE A 253 -0.96 9.23 -8.46
N ASP A 254 -0.55 8.50 -7.44
CA ASP A 254 -1.31 8.24 -6.22
C ASP A 254 -0.74 9.05 -5.05
N GLU A 255 -1.61 9.79 -4.37
CA GLU A 255 -1.28 10.41 -3.09
C GLU A 255 -1.30 9.35 -1.98
N ILE A 256 -0.28 9.37 -1.12
CA ILE A 256 -0.21 8.50 0.06
C ILE A 256 -0.85 9.18 1.26
N GLY A 257 -1.69 8.44 1.99
CA GLY A 257 -2.40 8.95 3.15
C GLY A 257 -1.66 8.87 4.49
N PRO A 258 -2.30 9.37 5.56
CA PRO A 258 -1.71 9.54 6.89
C PRO A 258 -1.03 8.32 7.51
N VAL A 259 -1.53 7.11 7.26
CA VAL A 259 -1.01 5.90 7.91
C VAL A 259 0.38 5.58 7.40
N ILE A 260 0.56 5.45 6.08
CA ILE A 260 1.89 5.25 5.50
C ILE A 260 2.71 6.55 5.61
N GLY A 261 2.07 7.71 5.46
CA GLY A 261 2.68 9.03 5.62
C GLY A 261 3.38 9.25 6.96
N THR A 262 2.81 8.74 8.05
CA THR A 262 3.41 8.78 9.39
C THR A 262 4.79 8.09 9.45
N HIS A 263 4.99 7.03 8.66
CA HIS A 263 6.23 6.25 8.66
C HIS A 263 7.25 6.73 7.63
N LEU A 264 6.82 7.24 6.48
CA LEU A 264 7.73 7.69 5.42
C LEU A 264 8.02 9.20 5.45
N GLY A 265 7.08 9.99 5.95
CA GLY A 265 7.16 11.44 6.06
C GLY A 265 6.97 12.21 4.74
N PRO A 266 6.78 13.54 4.83
CA PRO A 266 6.77 14.44 3.66
C PRO A 266 8.07 14.35 2.85
N GLY A 267 7.96 14.56 1.54
CA GLY A 267 9.12 14.52 0.64
C GLY A 267 9.40 13.13 0.06
N ALA A 268 8.57 12.13 0.35
CA ALA A 268 8.71 10.79 -0.19
C ALA A 268 8.07 10.66 -1.57
N VAL A 269 8.75 9.96 -2.46
CA VAL A 269 8.28 9.67 -3.83
C VAL A 269 8.78 8.30 -4.27
N GLY A 270 7.95 7.57 -5.01
CA GLY A 270 8.28 6.20 -5.40
C GLY A 270 7.45 5.66 -6.56
N ILE A 271 7.70 4.39 -6.86
CA ILE A 271 7.09 3.63 -7.93
C ILE A 271 6.57 2.32 -7.36
N CYS A 272 5.32 2.00 -7.67
CA CYS A 272 4.78 0.65 -7.61
C CYS A 272 4.88 0.03 -8.99
N SER A 273 5.39 -1.19 -9.10
CA SER A 273 5.43 -1.91 -10.37
C SER A 273 5.01 -3.37 -10.21
N LYS A 274 4.40 -3.91 -11.27
CA LYS A 274 4.12 -5.33 -11.46
C LYS A 274 4.61 -5.77 -12.83
N TRP A 275 5.31 -6.91 -12.91
CA TRP A 275 5.82 -7.45 -14.18
C TRP A 275 5.32 -8.86 -14.47
N GLN A 276 5.45 -9.29 -15.73
CA GLN A 276 5.16 -10.67 -16.12
C GLN A 276 6.27 -11.62 -15.66
N CYS A 277 5.99 -12.92 -15.58
CA CYS A 277 7.08 -13.89 -15.50
C CYS A 277 7.94 -13.73 -16.77
N ALA A 278 9.27 -13.76 -16.62
CA ALA A 278 10.12 -14.01 -17.77
C ALA A 278 9.68 -15.37 -18.34
N PHE A 279 9.32 -15.41 -19.62
CA PHE A 279 9.13 -16.67 -20.31
C PHE A 279 10.50 -17.37 -20.29
N SER A 280 10.62 -18.42 -19.48
CA SER A 280 11.77 -19.34 -19.50
C SER A 280 11.79 -20.13 -20.80
#